data_AF-A0A973D2G6-F1
#
_entry.id   AF-A0A973D2G6-F1
#
_cell.length_a   1.000
_cell.length_b   1.000
_cell.length_c   1.000
_cell.angle_alpha   90.00
_cell.angle_beta   90.00
_cell.angle_gamma   90.00
#
_symmetry.space_group_name_H-M   'P 1'
#
loop_
_entity.id
_entity.type
_entity.pdbx_description
1 polymer ?
#
loop_
_entity_poly.entity_id
_entity_poly.type
_entity_poly.pdbx_seq_one_letter_code
_entity_poly.pdbx_strand_id
1 'polypeptide(L)'
;YADCDSYLILQYVSAAGILRRALEIAEKSGELDTDDVARKLIETEEKKLLDAVTKDMAAALKVYDDQALSILTANKRLTDYKDSFRLREVWDTQALGTTVWIIERDRINQLALQDHPDLNQEIATHYASILADVMRNAA
;
A
#
# COMPACT_ATOMS: atom_id res chain seq x y z
N TYR A 1 6.96 4.56 21.86
CA TYR A 1 5.53 4.19 21.99
C TYR A 1 4.61 5.08 21.16
N ALA A 2 4.85 6.39 20.97
CA ALA A 2 3.96 7.25 20.16
C ALA A 2 4.04 7.03 18.62
N ASP A 3 5.20 6.70 18.05
CA ASP A 3 5.33 6.57 16.58
C ASP A 3 4.86 5.22 16.03
N CYS A 4 4.91 4.14 16.83
CA CYS A 4 4.53 2.79 16.39
C CYS A 4 3.01 2.64 16.20
N ASP A 5 2.22 3.36 17.00
CA ASP A 5 0.75 3.30 16.91
C ASP A 5 0.26 3.96 15.62
N SER A 6 0.94 5.01 15.14
CA SER A 6 0.58 5.69 13.88
C SER A 6 0.61 4.72 12.69
N TYR A 7 1.73 4.01 12.49
CA TYR A 7 1.87 3.12 11.33
C TYR A 7 0.85 1.97 11.31
N LEU A 8 0.64 1.31 12.46
CA LEU A 8 -0.33 0.22 12.56
C LEU A 8 -1.77 0.71 12.33
N ILE A 9 -2.10 1.91 12.80
CA ILE A 9 -3.41 2.53 12.54
C ILE A 9 -3.59 2.79 11.04
N LEU A 10 -2.58 3.33 10.35
CA LEU A 10 -2.64 3.57 8.90
C LEU A 10 -2.86 2.26 8.12
N GLN A 11 -2.15 1.20 8.50
CA GLN A 11 -2.35 -0.13 7.91
C GLN A 11 -3.75 -0.67 8.18
N TYR A 12 -4.25 -0.55 9.42
CA TYR A 12 -5.57 -1.03 9.80
C TYR A 12 -6.68 -0.32 9.01
N VAL A 13 -6.61 1.01 8.90
CA VAL A 13 -7.58 1.79 8.11
C VAL A 13 -7.52 1.40 6.63
N SER A 14 -6.32 1.22 6.08
CA SER A 14 -6.16 0.79 4.69
C SER A 14 -6.74 -0.61 4.45
N ALA A 15 -6.49 -1.56 5.35
CA ALA A 15 -7.05 -2.91 5.29
C ALA A 15 -8.59 -2.90 5.40
N ALA A 16 -9.15 -2.10 6.31
CA ALA A 16 -10.59 -1.91 6.44
C ALA A 16 -11.21 -1.33 5.16
N GLY A 17 -10.52 -0.39 4.51
CA GLY A 17 -10.92 0.15 3.21
C GLY A 17 -10.98 -0.91 2.11
N ILE A 18 -9.97 -1.77 2.02
CA ILE A 18 -9.93 -2.88 1.06
C ILE A 18 -11.05 -3.90 1.34
N LEU A 19 -11.26 -4.26 2.61
CA LEU A 19 -12.36 -5.14 3.03
C LEU A 19 -13.72 -4.56 2.63
N ARG A 20 -13.92 -3.25 2.81
CA ARG A 20 -15.13 -2.56 2.37
C ARG A 20 -15.30 -2.64 0.84
N ARG A 21 -14.24 -2.46 0.05
CA ARG A 21 -14.31 -2.62 -1.41
C ARG A 21 -14.69 -4.04 -1.83
N ALA A 22 -14.13 -5.06 -1.16
CA ALA A 22 -14.51 -6.44 -1.40
C ALA A 22 -16.00 -6.68 -1.10
N LEU A 23 -16.48 -6.14 0.02
CA LEU A 23 -17.90 -6.24 0.40
C LEU A 23 -18.82 -5.48 -0.57
N GLU A 24 -18.45 -4.29 -1.04
CA GLU A 24 -19.21 -3.54 -2.06
C GLU A 24 -19.34 -4.30 -3.40
N ILE A 25 -18.31 -5.08 -3.77
CA ILE A 25 -18.33 -5.91 -4.97
C ILE A 25 -19.21 -7.14 -4.75
N ALA A 26 -19.14 -7.75 -3.55
CA ALA A 26 -19.98 -8.87 -3.16
C ALA A 26 -21.46 -8.48 -3.07
N GLU A 27 -21.81 -7.35 -2.47
CA GLU A 27 -23.19 -6.83 -2.43
C GLU A 27 -23.78 -6.66 -3.84
N LYS A 28 -22.95 -6.25 -4.81
CA LYS A 28 -23.37 -6.09 -6.21
C LYS A 28 -23.53 -7.40 -6.98
N SER A 29 -23.00 -8.53 -6.48
CA SER A 29 -23.21 -9.83 -7.12
C SER A 29 -24.63 -10.37 -6.88
N GLY A 30 -25.29 -9.92 -5.80
CA GLY A 30 -26.64 -10.34 -5.44
C GLY A 30 -26.72 -11.74 -4.82
N GLU A 31 -25.58 -12.30 -4.40
CA GLU A 31 -25.52 -13.58 -3.67
C GLU A 31 -25.96 -13.40 -2.21
N LEU A 32 -26.58 -14.44 -1.63
CA LEU A 32 -27.10 -14.40 -0.26
C LEU A 32 -26.00 -14.35 0.80
N ASP A 33 -24.82 -14.89 0.51
CA ASP A 33 -23.67 -14.94 1.42
C ASP A 33 -22.57 -13.98 0.95
N THR A 34 -22.77 -12.69 1.22
CA THR A 34 -21.85 -11.63 0.78
C THR A 34 -20.47 -11.71 1.44
N ASP A 35 -20.40 -12.26 2.66
CA ASP A 35 -19.18 -12.31 3.44
C ASP A 35 -18.21 -13.38 2.93
N ASP A 36 -18.72 -14.57 2.59
CA ASP A 36 -17.91 -15.63 1.99
C ASP A 36 -17.47 -15.26 0.56
N VAL A 37 -18.32 -14.56 -0.21
CA VAL A 37 -17.94 -14.01 -1.51
C VAL A 37 -16.82 -12.97 -1.35
N ALA A 38 -16.95 -12.02 -0.42
CA ALA A 38 -15.93 -10.99 -0.18
C ALA A 38 -14.60 -11.62 0.26
N ARG A 39 -14.64 -12.63 1.14
CA ARG A 39 -13.44 -13.38 1.54
C ARG A 39 -12.77 -14.05 0.34
N LYS A 40 -13.55 -14.75 -0.48
CA LYS A 40 -13.04 -15.41 -1.68
C LYS A 40 -12.39 -14.42 -2.65
N LEU A 41 -13.02 -13.26 -2.89
CA LEU A 41 -12.45 -12.21 -3.75
C LEU A 41 -11.04 -11.80 -3.29
N ILE A 42 -10.80 -11.73 -1.98
CA ILE A 42 -9.50 -11.38 -1.39
C ILE A 42 -8.52 -12.55 -1.52
N GLU A 43 -8.93 -13.75 -1.12
CA GLU A 43 -8.05 -14.94 -1.14
C GLU A 43 -7.58 -15.31 -2.55
N THR A 44 -8.45 -15.13 -3.55
CA THR A 44 -8.12 -15.45 -4.95
C THR A 44 -7.64 -14.25 -5.75
N GLU A 45 -7.47 -13.08 -5.12
CA GLU A 45 -7.03 -11.83 -5.76
C GLU A 45 -7.80 -11.53 -7.06
N GLU A 46 -9.13 -11.59 -6.97
CA GLU A 46 -10.00 -11.49 -8.15
C GLU A 46 -9.82 -10.15 -8.87
N LYS A 47 -9.77 -10.19 -10.21
CA LYS A 47 -9.42 -9.03 -11.03
C LYS A 47 -10.30 -7.82 -10.74
N LYS A 48 -11.60 -8.03 -10.52
CA LYS A 48 -12.55 -6.93 -10.21
C LYS A 48 -12.18 -6.19 -8.93
N LEU A 49 -11.71 -6.90 -7.90
CA LEU A 49 -11.25 -6.29 -6.66
C LEU A 49 -9.93 -5.57 -6.87
N LEU A 50 -8.98 -6.20 -7.58
CA LEU A 50 -7.69 -5.58 -7.89
C LEU A 50 -7.85 -4.28 -8.69
N ASP A 51 -8.74 -4.26 -9.70
CA ASP A 51 -9.01 -3.07 -10.50
C ASP A 51 -9.61 -1.94 -9.64
N ALA A 52 -10.51 -2.28 -8.70
CA ALA A 52 -11.09 -1.31 -7.77
C ALA A 52 -10.05 -0.73 -6.81
N VAL A 53 -9.23 -1.58 -6.18
CA VAL A 53 -8.14 -1.15 -5.29
C VAL A 53 -7.12 -0.33 -6.07
N THR A 54 -6.75 -0.73 -7.29
CA THR A 54 -5.82 0.02 -8.14
C THR A 54 -6.33 1.43 -8.44
N LYS A 55 -7.64 1.58 -8.67
CA LYS A 55 -8.26 2.90 -8.87
C LYS A 55 -8.18 3.77 -7.62
N ASP A 56 -8.43 3.21 -6.44
CA ASP A 56 -8.30 3.92 -5.16
C ASP A 56 -6.84 4.33 -4.91
N MET A 57 -5.89 3.42 -5.13
CA MET A 57 -4.45 3.71 -5.02
C MET A 57 -4.02 4.81 -5.98
N ALA A 58 -4.49 4.76 -7.23
CA ALA A 58 -4.23 5.82 -8.21
C ALA A 58 -4.82 7.16 -7.76
N ALA A 59 -5.97 7.17 -7.06
CA ALA A 59 -6.55 8.38 -6.52
C ALA A 59 -5.73 8.95 -5.35
N ALA A 60 -5.26 8.10 -4.44
CA ALA A 60 -4.35 8.51 -3.35
C ALA A 60 -3.03 9.08 -3.89
N LEU A 61 -2.52 8.53 -5.00
CA LEU A 61 -1.27 8.99 -5.62
C LEU A 61 -1.38 10.33 -6.37
N LYS A 62 -2.57 10.88 -6.59
CA LYS A 62 -2.75 12.13 -7.35
C LYS A 62 -2.14 13.37 -6.68
N VAL A 63 -1.83 13.30 -5.39
CA VAL A 63 -1.22 14.39 -4.63
C VAL A 63 0.26 14.57 -4.99
N TYR A 64 0.89 13.52 -5.51
CA TYR A 64 2.31 13.52 -5.86
C TYR A 64 2.54 14.03 -7.29
N ASP A 65 3.57 14.86 -7.45
CA ASP A 65 4.06 15.26 -8.77
C ASP A 65 5.01 14.18 -9.35
N ASP A 66 5.42 14.38 -10.61
CA ASP A 66 6.30 13.43 -11.32
C ASP A 66 7.62 13.19 -10.58
N GLN A 67 8.15 14.22 -9.90
CA GLN A 67 9.38 14.12 -9.14
C GLN A 67 9.18 13.24 -7.89
N ALA A 68 8.13 13.48 -7.12
CA ALA A 68 7.80 12.70 -5.94
C ALA A 68 7.47 11.25 -6.30
N LEU A 69 6.75 11.02 -7.41
CA LEU A 69 6.47 9.66 -7.91
C LEU A 69 7.76 8.92 -8.32
N SER A 70 8.73 9.62 -8.91
CA SER A 70 10.05 9.06 -9.22
C SER A 70 10.79 8.61 -7.96
N ILE A 71 10.77 9.42 -6.90
CA ILE A 71 11.38 9.13 -5.59
C ILE A 71 10.69 7.93 -4.90
N LEU A 72 9.36 7.90 -4.89
CA LEU A 72 8.58 6.76 -4.36
C LEU A 72 8.89 5.46 -5.12
N THR A 73 9.01 5.54 -6.46
CA THR A 73 9.35 4.39 -7.30
C THR A 73 10.77 3.90 -7.02
N ALA A 74 11.73 4.82 -6.88
CA ALA A 74 13.10 4.50 -6.50
C ALA A 74 13.15 3.84 -5.11
N ASN A 75 12.36 4.35 -4.15
CA ASN A 75 12.23 3.75 -2.82
C ASN A 75 11.75 2.29 -2.91
N LYS A 76 10.64 2.07 -3.64
CA LYS A 76 10.07 0.74 -3.83
C LYS A 76 11.10 -0.23 -4.40
N ARG A 77 11.81 0.16 -5.47
CA ARG A 77 12.85 -0.69 -6.09
C ARG A 77 13.97 -1.06 -5.13
N LEU A 78 14.42 -0.11 -4.31
CA LEU A 78 15.46 -0.36 -3.30
C LEU A 78 14.96 -1.32 -2.21
N THR A 79 13.72 -1.15 -1.75
CA THR A 79 13.08 -2.05 -0.79
C THR A 79 12.92 -3.46 -1.36
N ASP A 80 12.36 -3.59 -2.57
CA ASP A 80 12.19 -4.88 -3.25
C ASP A 80 13.53 -5.63 -3.40
N TYR A 81 14.61 -4.89 -3.73
CA TYR A 81 15.95 -5.47 -3.80
C TYR A 81 16.45 -5.92 -2.42
N LYS A 82 16.31 -5.07 -1.39
CA LYS A 82 16.72 -5.38 -0.01
C LYS A 82 15.97 -6.61 0.53
N ASP A 83 14.68 -6.73 0.23
CA ASP A 83 13.85 -7.87 0.64
C ASP A 83 14.24 -9.14 -0.12
N SER A 84 14.48 -9.04 -1.43
CA SER A 84 15.02 -10.15 -2.23
C SER A 84 16.35 -10.66 -1.68
N PHE A 85 17.21 -9.76 -1.20
CA PHE A 85 18.47 -10.13 -0.56
C PHE A 85 18.27 -10.86 0.77
N ARG A 86 17.33 -10.41 1.60
CA ARG A 86 16.97 -11.05 2.88
C ARG A 86 16.38 -12.44 2.70
N LEU A 87 15.61 -12.66 1.63
CA LEU A 87 14.95 -13.93 1.31
C LEU A 87 15.90 -14.96 0.66
N ARG A 88 17.16 -14.59 0.40
CA ARG A 88 18.10 -15.49 -0.27
C ARG A 88 18.71 -16.48 0.73
N GLU A 89 18.69 -17.76 0.37
CA GLU A 89 19.30 -18.86 1.15
C GLU A 89 20.84 -18.77 1.26
N VAL A 90 21.50 -18.08 0.32
CA VAL A 90 22.96 -17.92 0.32
C VAL A 90 23.30 -16.50 0.77
N TRP A 91 24.11 -16.33 1.81
CA TRP A 91 24.45 -14.98 2.30
C TRP A 91 25.60 -14.29 1.57
N ASP A 92 26.54 -15.04 1.01
CA ASP A 92 27.71 -14.43 0.38
C ASP A 92 27.46 -14.12 -1.10
N THR A 93 27.51 -12.84 -1.46
CA THR A 93 27.51 -12.35 -2.85
C THR A 93 28.90 -11.88 -3.31
N GLN A 94 29.85 -11.68 -2.40
CA GLN A 94 31.12 -10.96 -2.64
C GLN A 94 30.95 -9.66 -3.46
N ALA A 95 29.79 -9.02 -3.39
CA ALA A 95 29.42 -7.87 -4.22
C ALA A 95 29.49 -6.55 -3.43
N LEU A 96 30.62 -6.29 -2.78
CA LEU A 96 30.80 -5.13 -1.89
C LEU A 96 30.45 -3.80 -2.58
N GLY A 97 30.85 -3.62 -3.84
CA GLY A 97 30.55 -2.39 -4.60
C GLY A 97 29.04 -2.18 -4.79
N THR A 98 28.29 -3.23 -5.08
CA THR A 98 26.83 -3.17 -5.22
C THR A 98 26.17 -2.87 -3.87
N THR A 99 26.62 -3.51 -2.79
CA THR A 99 26.12 -3.23 -1.43
C THR A 99 26.31 -1.77 -1.04
N VAL A 100 27.51 -1.23 -1.24
CA VAL A 100 27.81 0.19 -0.94
C VAL A 100 26.96 1.13 -1.78
N TRP A 101 26.79 0.83 -3.08
CA TRP A 101 25.93 1.63 -3.95
C TRP A 101 24.48 1.65 -3.48
N ILE A 102 23.93 0.48 -3.06
CA ILE A 102 22.56 0.39 -2.54
C ILE A 102 22.40 1.21 -1.27
N ILE A 103 23.35 1.12 -0.33
CA ILE A 103 23.31 1.88 0.93
C ILE A 103 23.30 3.39 0.64
N GLU A 104 24.15 3.87 -0.26
CA GLU A 104 24.19 5.30 -0.58
C GLU A 104 22.92 5.74 -1.33
N ARG A 105 22.38 4.92 -2.24
CA ARG A 105 21.12 5.20 -2.91
C ARG A 105 19.94 5.23 -1.95
N ASP A 106 19.91 4.34 -0.97
CA ASP A 106 18.90 4.34 0.08
C ASP A 106 18.99 5.63 0.90
N ARG A 107 20.19 6.03 1.33
CA ARG A 107 20.39 7.27 2.09
C ARG A 107 19.91 8.51 1.33
N ILE A 108 20.29 8.64 0.05
CA ILE A 108 19.86 9.75 -0.81
C ILE A 108 18.35 9.75 -0.97
N ASN A 109 17.75 8.58 -1.19
CA ASN A 109 16.31 8.47 -1.42
C ASN A 109 15.50 8.74 -0.14
N GLN A 110 15.96 8.27 1.02
CA GLN A 110 15.35 8.56 2.32
C GLN A 110 15.37 10.06 2.62
N LEU A 111 16.45 10.76 2.27
CA LEU A 111 16.50 12.22 2.42
C LEU A 111 15.46 12.90 1.54
N ALA A 112 15.34 12.49 0.27
CA ALA A 112 14.36 13.06 -0.66
C ALA A 112 12.91 12.75 -0.25
N LEU A 113 12.64 11.62 0.41
CA LEU A 113 11.30 11.28 0.91
C LEU A 113 10.82 12.18 2.04
N GLN A 114 11.72 12.78 2.83
CA GLN A 114 11.34 13.67 3.93
C GLN A 114 10.62 14.93 3.45
N ASP A 115 10.85 15.32 2.19
CA ASP A 115 10.22 16.49 1.57
C ASP A 115 8.84 16.18 0.99
N HIS A 116 8.36 14.93 1.07
CA HIS A 116 7.12 14.48 0.48
C HIS A 116 6.15 13.85 1.51
N PRO A 117 4.82 13.93 1.28
CA PRO A 117 3.84 13.27 2.15
C PRO A 117 4.05 11.76 2.27
N ASP A 118 3.80 11.19 3.45
CA ASP A 118 3.90 9.74 3.67
C ASP A 118 2.82 9.00 2.87
N LEU A 119 3.24 8.00 2.08
CA LEU A 119 2.35 7.26 1.21
C LEU A 119 1.28 6.48 1.97
N ASN A 120 1.61 5.88 3.11
CA ASN A 120 0.63 5.12 3.90
C ASN A 120 -0.41 6.06 4.50
N GLN A 121 0.02 7.27 4.88
CA GLN A 121 -0.88 8.31 5.35
C GLN A 121 -1.86 8.75 4.27
N GLU A 122 -1.41 8.97 3.03
CA GLU A 122 -2.29 9.34 1.92
C GLU A 122 -3.30 8.23 1.59
N ILE A 123 -2.84 6.97 1.54
CA ILE A 123 -3.72 5.81 1.31
C ILE A 123 -4.76 5.69 2.43
N ALA A 124 -4.34 5.76 3.69
CA ALA A 124 -5.26 5.66 4.82
C ALA A 124 -6.25 6.83 4.85
N THR A 125 -5.81 8.05 4.51
CA THR A 125 -6.68 9.23 4.43
C THR A 125 -7.73 9.05 3.34
N HIS A 126 -7.34 8.53 2.17
CA HIS A 126 -8.27 8.20 1.10
C HIS A 126 -9.34 7.18 1.55
N TYR A 127 -8.93 6.09 2.18
CA TYR A 127 -9.87 5.07 2.68
C TYR A 127 -10.70 5.56 3.86
N ALA A 128 -10.16 6.38 4.75
CA ALA A 128 -10.93 6.99 5.84
C ALA A 128 -12.07 7.85 5.30
N SER A 129 -11.85 8.61 4.21
CA SER A 129 -12.91 9.36 3.55
C SER A 129 -14.01 8.44 3.02
N ILE A 130 -13.64 7.36 2.32
CA ILE A 130 -14.60 6.38 1.78
C ILE A 130 -15.42 5.74 2.90
N LEU A 131 -14.75 5.29 3.97
CA LEU A 131 -15.42 4.67 5.11
C LEU A 131 -16.38 5.67 5.80
N ALA A 132 -15.96 6.92 5.95
CA ALA A 132 -16.81 7.96 6.54
C ALA A 132 -18.05 8.26 5.68
N ASP A 133 -17.94 8.25 4.35
CA ASP A 133 -19.08 8.39 3.44
C ASP A 133 -20.08 7.24 3.61
N VAL A 134 -19.57 6.01 3.71
CA VAL A 134 -20.42 4.82 3.93
C VAL A 134 -21.14 4.90 5.27
N MET A 135 -20.43 5.28 6.34
CA MET A 135 -21.04 5.42 7.68
C MET A 135 -22.12 6.51 7.70
N ARG A 136 -21.93 7.62 6.97
CA ARG A 136 -22.94 8.67 6.83
C ARG A 136 -24.19 8.19 6.10
N ASN A 137 -24.04 7.33 5.09
CA ASN A 137 -25.17 6.82 4.31
C ASN A 137 -25.96 5.71 5.02
N ALA A 138 -25.39 5.10 6.06
CA ALA A 138 -26.02 4.04 6.85
C ALA A 138 -26.81 4.57 8.07
N ALA A 139 -26.60 5.83 8.46
CA ALA A 139 -27.28 6.51 9.58
C ALA A 139 -28.55 7.23 9.11
#